data_AF-A0A5N8VBX6-F1
#
_entry.id   AF-A0A5N8VBX6-F1
#
_cell.length_a   1.000
_cell.length_b   1.000
_cell.length_c   1.000
_cell.angle_alpha   90.00
_cell.angle_beta   90.00
_cell.angle_gamma   90.00
#
_symmetry.space_group_name_H-M   'P 1'
#
loop_
_entity.id
_entity.type
_entity.pdbx_description
1 polymer ?
#
loop_
_entity_poly.entity_id
_entity_poly.type
_entity_poly.pdbx_seq_one_letter_code
_entity_poly.pdbx_strand_id
1 'polypeptide(L)'
;MTLNVGERVRLAMDLRLAGSVTPAGELPEEAGVFAASVALAAGIEGTVERVDEHHRQQSQEVREYLRLKSLLEDFGHQMPPASRKQLEEQVEALEEPWVAYQRQMLRVTVRVRLDNGFVLDDAPEEAFTPA
;
A
#
# COMPACT_ATOMS: atom_id res chain seq x y z
N MET A 1 2.88 13.06 1.26
CA MET A 1 3.58 13.95 2.19
C MET A 1 4.52 13.01 2.94
N THR A 2 4.95 13.28 4.17
CA THR A 2 5.45 12.19 5.04
C THR A 2 4.83 12.43 6.40
N LEU A 3 3.90 11.58 6.81
CA LEU A 3 3.25 11.68 8.13
C LEU A 3 4.14 11.10 9.22
N ASN A 4 4.10 11.72 10.40
CA ASN A 4 4.83 11.26 11.57
C ASN A 4 3.90 10.78 12.68
N VAL A 5 4.39 9.87 13.53
CA VAL A 5 3.66 9.46 14.72
C VAL A 5 3.43 10.67 15.65
N GLY A 6 2.20 10.81 16.14
CA GLY A 6 1.76 11.94 16.96
C GLY A 6 1.31 13.17 16.17
N GLU A 7 1.43 13.15 14.84
CA GLU A 7 1.00 14.25 13.99
C GLU A 7 -0.53 14.37 13.94
N ARG A 8 -1.01 15.62 13.90
CA ARG A 8 -2.43 15.93 13.73
C ARG A 8 -2.78 15.96 12.26
N VAL A 9 -3.79 15.19 11.91
CA VAL A 9 -4.26 15.04 10.53
C VAL A 9 -5.76 15.17 10.46
N ARG A 10 -6.27 15.48 9.27
CA ARG A 10 -7.69 15.44 8.93
C ARG A 10 -7.92 14.58 7.70
N LEU A 11 -9.08 13.93 7.64
CA LEU A 11 -9.51 13.21 6.45
C LEU A 11 -9.60 14.16 5.25
N ALA A 12 -8.94 13.81 4.16
CA ALA A 12 -8.91 14.61 2.94
C ALA A 12 -10.18 14.47 2.09
N MET A 13 -10.91 13.36 2.27
CA MET A 13 -12.09 13.01 1.50
C MET A 13 -13.07 12.19 2.34
N ASP A 14 -14.32 12.12 1.88
CA ASP A 14 -15.32 11.24 2.47
C ASP A 14 -14.91 9.77 2.25
N LEU A 15 -14.94 8.96 3.31
CA LEU A 15 -14.64 7.54 3.26
C LEU A 15 -15.91 6.73 3.53
N ARG A 16 -16.10 5.66 2.76
CA ARG A 16 -17.15 4.68 2.99
C ARG A 16 -16.55 3.29 3.15
N LEU A 17 -16.78 2.71 4.33
CA LEU A 17 -16.51 1.30 4.58
C LEU A 17 -17.82 0.53 4.39
N ALA A 18 -17.85 -0.40 3.45
CA ALA A 18 -18.99 -1.28 3.23
C ALA A 18 -18.48 -2.72 3.30
N GLY A 19 -19.07 -3.53 4.20
CA GLY A 19 -18.62 -4.91 4.33
C GLY A 19 -19.19 -5.68 5.51
N SER A 20 -18.56 -6.83 5.74
CA SER A 20 -18.73 -7.66 6.92
C SER A 20 -18.09 -6.98 8.13
N VAL A 21 -18.85 -6.82 9.21
CA VAL A 21 -18.35 -6.34 10.50
C VAL A 21 -18.15 -7.53 11.42
N THR A 22 -16.91 -7.72 11.87
CA THR A 22 -16.55 -8.67 12.92
C THR A 22 -16.22 -7.91 14.19
N PRO A 23 -16.82 -8.27 15.34
CA PRO A 23 -16.45 -7.72 16.63
C PRO A 23 -14.96 -7.88 16.94
N ALA A 24 -14.33 -6.84 17.49
CA ALA A 24 -12.95 -6.88 17.96
C ALA A 24 -12.89 -7.54 19.35
N GLY A 25 -12.98 -8.87 19.40
CA GLY A 25 -12.91 -9.67 20.63
C GLY A 25 -13.33 -11.13 20.40
N GLU A 26 -13.05 -12.01 21.37
CA GLU A 26 -13.59 -13.38 21.35
C GLU A 26 -15.11 -13.33 21.48
N LEU A 27 -15.80 -13.89 20.49
CA LEU A 27 -17.25 -14.01 20.49
C LEU A 27 -17.66 -15.41 20.99
N PRO A 28 -18.83 -15.53 21.62
CA PRO A 28 -19.54 -16.81 21.69
C PRO A 28 -19.70 -17.36 20.26
N GLU A 29 -19.63 -18.67 20.08
CA GLU A 29 -19.58 -19.37 18.78
C GLU A 29 -20.71 -19.03 17.78
N GLU A 30 -21.72 -18.26 18.18
CA GLU A 30 -22.92 -17.93 17.41
C GLU A 30 -23.00 -16.46 16.93
N ALA A 31 -22.00 -15.62 17.19
CA ALA A 31 -22.06 -14.23 16.74
C ALA A 31 -21.74 -14.11 15.23
N GLY A 32 -22.80 -14.11 14.42
CA GLY A 32 -22.71 -14.04 12.97
C GLY A 32 -22.09 -12.76 12.42
N VAL A 33 -21.56 -12.87 11.20
CA VAL A 33 -21.11 -11.74 10.38
C VAL A 33 -22.27 -10.80 10.07
N PHE A 34 -22.15 -9.52 10.43
CA PHE A 34 -23.14 -8.50 10.08
C PHE A 34 -22.73 -7.76 8.81
N ALA A 35 -23.67 -7.54 7.89
CA ALA A 35 -23.48 -6.58 6.81
C ALA A 35 -23.84 -5.18 7.31
N ALA A 36 -22.87 -4.29 7.39
CA ALA A 36 -23.10 -2.89 7.74
C ALA A 36 -22.21 -1.97 6.89
N SER A 37 -22.53 -0.68 6.92
CA SER A 37 -21.68 0.33 6.32
C SER A 37 -21.47 1.51 7.26
N VAL A 38 -20.24 2.02 7.29
CA VAL A 38 -19.85 3.24 8.00
C VAL A 38 -19.42 4.27 6.96
N ALA A 39 -19.88 5.51 7.12
CA ALA A 39 -19.42 6.65 6.32
C ALA A 39 -18.76 7.67 7.25
N LEU A 40 -17.56 8.11 6.89
CA LEU A 40 -16.78 9.12 7.59
C LEU A 40 -16.64 10.33 6.66
N ALA A 41 -17.00 11.52 7.15
CA ALA A 41 -16.89 12.74 6.37
C ALA A 41 -15.43 13.23 6.29
N ALA A 42 -15.10 13.93 5.21
CA ALA A 42 -13.88 14.72 5.11
C ALA A 42 -13.80 15.75 6.24
N GLY A 43 -12.58 16.13 6.61
CA GLY A 43 -12.31 17.11 7.66
C GLY A 43 -12.37 16.58 9.09
N ILE A 44 -12.78 15.32 9.31
CA ILE A 44 -12.66 14.69 10.63
C ILE A 44 -11.18 14.62 10.99
N GLU A 45 -10.84 15.21 12.13
CA GLU A 45 -9.47 15.20 12.63
C GLU A 45 -9.15 13.94 13.44
N GLY A 46 -7.85 13.65 13.51
CA GLY A 46 -7.30 12.53 14.27
C GLY A 46 -5.81 12.68 14.48
N THR A 47 -5.26 11.73 15.22
CA THR A 47 -3.83 11.66 15.52
C THR A 47 -3.25 10.38 14.95
N VAL A 48 -2.13 10.51 14.26
CA VAL A 48 -1.36 9.36 13.73
C VAL A 48 -0.78 8.58 14.92
N GLU A 49 -1.18 7.32 15.07
CA GLU A 49 -0.67 6.41 16.11
C GLU A 49 0.53 5.59 15.63
N ARG A 50 0.51 5.18 14.36
CA ARG A 50 1.55 4.34 13.75
C ARG A 50 1.72 4.72 12.29
N VAL A 51 2.97 4.71 11.82
CA VAL A 51 3.32 4.87 10.41
C VAL A 51 4.08 3.62 10.02
N ASP A 52 3.53 2.85 9.09
CA ASP A 52 4.13 1.62 8.60
C ASP A 52 4.67 1.87 7.19
N GLU A 53 5.97 2.16 7.11
CA GLU A 53 6.67 2.15 5.84
C GLU A 53 6.79 0.71 5.36
N HIS A 54 6.04 0.36 4.32
CA HIS A 54 6.01 -0.98 3.77
C HIS A 54 7.28 -1.28 2.96
N HIS A 55 8.43 -1.38 3.63
CA HIS A 55 9.63 -2.02 3.09
C HIS A 55 9.44 -3.54 3.10
N ARG A 56 8.53 -4.07 2.28
CA ARG A 56 8.46 -5.52 2.09
C ARG A 56 9.72 -6.00 1.38
N GLN A 57 10.30 -7.07 1.94
CA GLN A 57 11.42 -7.79 1.34
C GLN A 57 11.14 -8.06 -0.14
N GLN A 58 12.07 -7.68 -1.01
CA GLN A 58 11.95 -7.89 -2.45
C GLN A 58 11.79 -9.38 -2.74
N SER A 59 10.73 -9.75 -3.46
CA SER A 59 10.58 -11.11 -3.96
C SER A 59 11.74 -11.43 -4.93
N GLN A 60 11.96 -12.72 -5.21
CA GLN A 60 13.04 -13.12 -6.11
C GLN A 60 12.84 -12.55 -7.52
N GLU A 61 11.59 -12.53 -7.99
CA GLU A 61 11.18 -12.02 -9.30
C GLU A 61 11.46 -10.53 -9.45
N VAL A 62 11.22 -9.75 -8.39
CA VAL A 62 11.52 -8.31 -8.34
C VAL A 62 13.03 -8.06 -8.41
N ARG A 63 13.82 -8.86 -7.70
CA ARG A 63 15.29 -8.79 -7.75
C ARG A 63 15.83 -9.16 -9.13
N GLU A 64 15.26 -10.19 -9.75
CA GLU A 64 15.63 -10.60 -11.11
C GLU A 64 15.24 -9.56 -12.15
N TYR A 65 14.05 -8.95 -12.06
CA TYR A 65 13.64 -7.83 -12.90
C TYR A 65 14.67 -6.69 -12.85
N LEU A 66 15.02 -6.23 -11.65
CA LEU A 66 15.99 -5.16 -11.46
C LEU A 66 17.38 -5.52 -12.03
N ARG A 67 17.83 -6.77 -11.82
CA ARG A 67 19.10 -7.25 -12.35
C ARG A 67 19.12 -7.26 -13.88
N LEU A 68 18.07 -7.78 -14.53
CA LEU A 68 18.00 -7.86 -15.99
C LEU A 68 17.81 -6.48 -16.63
N LYS A 69 17.02 -5.61 -15.99
CA LYS A 69 16.83 -4.23 -16.43
C LYS A 69 18.12 -3.42 -16.36
N SER A 70 18.86 -3.51 -15.25
CA SER A 70 20.19 -2.88 -15.14
C SER A 70 21.16 -3.43 -16.18
N LEU A 71 21.16 -4.75 -16.43
CA LEU A 71 21.99 -5.35 -17.48
C LEU A 71 21.64 -4.82 -18.88
N LEU A 72 20.35 -4.63 -19.16
CA LEU A 72 19.89 -4.06 -20.42
C LEU A 72 20.27 -2.58 -20.56
N GLU A 73 20.11 -1.79 -19.49
CA GLU A 73 20.44 -0.36 -19.48
C GLU A 73 21.95 -0.13 -19.63
N ASP A 74 22.78 -0.90 -18.91
CA ASP A 74 24.24 -0.71 -18.90
C ASP A 74 24.93 -1.32 -20.14
N PHE A 75 24.46 -2.47 -20.61
CA PHE A 75 25.15 -3.26 -21.64
C PHE A 75 24.33 -3.50 -22.91
N GLY A 76 23.05 -3.16 -22.96
CA GLY A 76 22.17 -3.45 -24.10
C GLY A 76 22.63 -2.83 -25.41
N HIS A 77 23.34 -1.70 -25.37
CA HIS A 77 23.94 -1.05 -26.54
C HIS A 77 25.11 -1.84 -27.15
N GLN A 78 25.76 -2.69 -26.37
CA GLN A 78 26.90 -3.50 -26.79
C GLN A 78 26.51 -4.95 -27.13
N MET A 79 25.25 -5.34 -26.84
CA MET A 79 24.77 -6.69 -27.07
C MET A 79 24.41 -6.96 -28.53
N PRO A 80 24.65 -8.20 -29.02
CA PRO A 80 24.10 -8.65 -30.28
C PRO A 80 22.56 -8.53 -30.29
N PRO A 81 21.93 -8.17 -31.43
CA PRO A 81 20.49 -7.91 -31.47
C PRO A 81 19.62 -9.07 -30.97
N ALA A 82 20.02 -10.32 -31.26
CA ALA A 82 19.31 -11.51 -30.83
C ALA A 82 19.34 -11.68 -29.30
N SER A 83 20.49 -11.48 -28.67
CA SER A 83 20.66 -11.56 -27.22
C SER A 83 19.93 -10.43 -26.51
N ARG A 84 19.97 -9.21 -27.08
CA ARG A 84 19.23 -8.06 -26.55
C ARG A 84 17.73 -8.33 -26.55
N LYS A 85 17.19 -8.82 -27.66
CA LYS A 85 15.76 -9.14 -27.79
C LYS A 85 15.32 -10.22 -26.79
N GLN A 86 16.14 -11.26 -26.60
CA GLN A 86 15.86 -12.31 -25.61
C GLN A 86 15.87 -11.77 -24.17
N LEU A 87 16.69 -10.75 -23.88
CA LEU A 87 16.72 -10.09 -22.58
C LEU A 87 15.51 -9.18 -22.36
N GLU A 88 15.11 -8.42 -23.39
CA GLU A 88 13.89 -7.60 -23.40
C GLU A 88 12.64 -8.46 -23.11
N GLU A 89 12.50 -9.61 -23.76
CA GLU A 89 11.39 -10.56 -23.54
C GLU A 89 11.36 -11.10 -22.09
N GLN A 90 12.52 -11.33 -21.47
CA GLN A 90 12.59 -11.76 -20.06
C GLN A 90 12.24 -10.63 -19.08
N VAL A 91 12.60 -9.39 -19.40
CA VAL A 91 12.21 -8.21 -18.60
C VAL A 91 10.70 -7.99 -18.68
N GLU A 92 10.12 -8.13 -19.87
CA GLU A 92 8.67 -8.00 -20.10
C GLU A 92 7.88 -9.06 -19.32
N ALA A 93 8.36 -10.31 -19.29
CA ALA A 93 7.75 -11.38 -18.48
C ALA A 93 7.76 -11.11 -16.97
N LEU A 94 8.69 -10.27 -16.48
CA LEU A 94 8.83 -9.89 -15.08
C LEU A 94 8.22 -8.51 -14.78
N GLU A 95 7.60 -7.85 -15.76
CA GLU A 95 7.03 -6.51 -15.58
C GLU A 95 5.77 -6.52 -14.71
N GLU A 96 4.91 -7.53 -14.85
CA GLU A 96 3.71 -7.68 -14.01
C GLU A 96 4.04 -7.80 -12.50
N PRO A 97 4.93 -8.72 -12.06
CA PRO A 97 5.31 -8.78 -10.64
C PRO A 97 6.04 -7.51 -10.18
N TRP A 98 6.80 -6.85 -11.04
CA TRP A 98 7.40 -5.54 -10.74
C TRP A 98 6.35 -4.45 -10.50
N VAL A 99 5.35 -4.32 -11.37
CA VAL A 99 4.25 -3.35 -11.21
C VAL A 99 3.43 -3.66 -9.96
N ALA A 100 3.16 -4.93 -9.68
CA ALA A 100 2.49 -5.35 -8.45
C ALA A 100 3.31 -4.97 -7.21
N TYR A 101 4.62 -5.20 -7.24
CA TYR A 101 5.53 -4.80 -6.17
C TYR A 101 5.58 -3.28 -6.00
N GLN A 102 5.67 -2.51 -7.09
CA GLN A 102 5.65 -1.04 -7.02
C GLN A 102 4.34 -0.50 -6.43
N ARG A 103 3.20 -1.06 -6.83
CA ARG A 103 1.88 -0.70 -6.26
C ARG A 103 1.80 -0.96 -4.75
N GLN A 104 2.55 -1.94 -4.25
CA GLN A 104 2.60 -2.30 -2.82
C GLN A 104 3.70 -1.56 -2.04
N MET A 105 4.86 -1.31 -2.65
CA MET A 105 6.00 -0.63 -2.02
C MET A 105 5.77 0.86 -1.81
N LEU A 106 5.04 1.51 -2.71
CA LEU A 106 4.91 2.97 -2.70
C LEU A 106 3.88 3.49 -1.69
N ARG A 107 3.24 2.61 -0.92
CA ARG A 107 2.19 3.01 0.02
C ARG A 107 2.72 2.98 1.44
N VAL A 108 3.03 4.17 1.96
CA VAL A 108 3.06 4.40 3.40
C VAL A 108 1.64 4.22 3.90
N THR A 109 1.41 3.26 4.77
CA THR A 109 0.13 3.13 5.48
C THR A 109 0.28 3.70 6.88
N VAL A 110 -0.81 4.25 7.38
CA VAL A 110 -0.86 4.88 8.69
C VAL A 110 -2.05 4.34 9.45
N ARG A 111 -1.85 4.22 10.76
CA ARG A 111 -2.93 4.03 11.73
C ARG A 111 -3.27 5.37 12.33
N VAL A 112 -4.51 5.81 12.18
CA VAL A 112 -4.99 7.10 12.71
C VAL A 112 -6.15 6.85 13.66
N ARG A 113 -6.04 7.40 14.87
CA ARG A 113 -7.16 7.49 15.81
C ARG A 113 -7.86 8.82 15.61
N LEU A 114 -9.07 8.74 15.03
CA LEU A 114 -9.93 9.89 14.80
C LEU A 114 -10.55 10.35 16.13
N ASP A 115 -10.80 11.65 16.25
CA ASP A 115 -11.33 12.25 17.47
C ASP A 115 -12.77 11.81 17.78
N ASN A 116 -13.48 11.29 16.77
CA ASN A 116 -14.79 10.68 16.91
C ASN A 116 -14.74 9.23 17.46
N GLY A 117 -13.56 8.75 17.84
CA GLY A 117 -13.34 7.45 18.47
C GLY A 117 -13.10 6.29 17.49
N PHE A 118 -13.19 6.51 16.18
CA PHE A 118 -12.85 5.49 15.20
C PHE A 118 -11.33 5.38 15.02
N VAL A 119 -10.85 4.16 14.76
CA VAL A 119 -9.46 3.91 14.37
C VAL A 119 -9.47 3.39 12.94
N LEU A 120 -8.75 4.10 12.07
CA LEU A 120 -8.45 3.63 10.72
C LEU A 120 -7.07 3.00 10.77
N ASP A 121 -7.01 1.67 10.61
CA ASP A 121 -5.76 0.92 10.52
C ASP A 121 -5.44 0.61 9.05
N ASP A 122 -4.15 0.55 8.72
CA ASP A 122 -3.64 0.34 7.34
C ASP A 122 -4.21 1.31 6.29
N ALA A 123 -4.57 2.53 6.68
CA ALA A 123 -5.07 3.53 5.75
C ALA A 123 -3.91 4.15 4.94
N PRO A 124 -4.05 4.40 3.63
CA PRO A 124 -3.01 5.07 2.87
C PRO A 124 -2.81 6.49 3.39
N GLU A 125 -1.55 6.94 3.50
CA GLU A 125 -1.22 8.31 3.93
C GLU A 125 -2.02 9.37 3.13
N GLU A 126 -2.22 9.13 1.84
CA GLU A 126 -2.91 10.01 0.90
C GLU A 126 -4.37 10.31 1.27
N ALA A 127 -4.98 9.50 2.14
CA ALA A 127 -6.33 9.74 2.67
C ALA A 127 -6.36 10.90 3.67
N PHE A 128 -5.20 11.38 4.12
CA PHE A 128 -5.06 12.40 5.15
C PHE A 128 -4.33 13.64 4.64
N THR A 129 -4.64 14.78 5.27
CA THR A 129 -3.90 16.04 5.13
C THR A 129 -3.55 16.58 6.52
N PRO A 130 -2.52 17.42 6.67
CA PRO A 130 -2.24 18.10 7.93
C PRO A 130 -3.47 18.89 8.39
N ALA A 131 -3.81 18.79 9.68
CA ALA A 131 -4.94 19.50 10.29
C ALA A 131 -4.67 21.01 10.39
#